data_AF-A0A2L1S2I3-F1
#
_entry.id   AF-A0A2L1S2I3-F1
#
_cell.length_a   1.000
_cell.length_b   1.000
_cell.length_c   1.000
_cell.angle_alpha   90.00
_cell.angle_beta   90.00
_cell.angle_gamma   90.00
#
_symmetry.space_group_name_H-M   'P 1'
#
loop_
_entity.id
_entity.type
_entity.pdbx_description
1 polymer ?
#
loop_
_entity_poly.entity_id
_entity_poly.type
_entity_poly.pdbx_seq_one_letter_code
_entity_poly.pdbx_strand_id
1 'polypeptide(L)'
;MQMAKSWLDWFTGKGVDDWDRRAKSAPEMPPLDPEDFDPVTGAIHWAKFTRILEAERLQSAGALLVIDLNERSAEIESLAEESRKSVLPWLSQSIRHAVRADDLVTHLYGYRFAVLLRGAAQEVADTVAKRIRESVDDTIFMTNEGISRLGVAVGGVTYDPADEPKSDIIKAAFDNLGYAGKSEPFILIS
;
A
#
# COMPACT_ATOMS: atom_id res chain seq x y z
N MET A 1 -32.12 11.63 1.59
CA MET A 1 -31.09 12.62 1.21
C MET A 1 -29.90 12.36 2.12
N GLN A 2 -28.95 11.54 1.66
CA GLN A 2 -27.81 11.10 2.46
C GLN A 2 -26.74 12.19 2.37
N MET A 3 -26.29 12.71 3.51
CA MET A 3 -25.27 13.75 3.56
C MET A 3 -23.94 13.17 3.05
N ALA A 4 -23.36 13.80 2.02
CA ALA A 4 -22.03 13.46 1.53
C ALA A 4 -21.00 13.75 2.63
N LYS A 5 -20.14 12.76 2.92
CA LYS A 5 -18.97 12.95 3.78
C LYS A 5 -18.11 14.06 3.18
N SER A 6 -17.71 15.01 4.03
CA SER A 6 -17.02 16.20 3.57
C SER A 6 -15.57 15.86 3.24
N TRP A 7 -15.11 16.25 2.05
CA TRP A 7 -13.69 16.31 1.65
C TRP A 7 -12.75 16.90 2.72
N LEU A 8 -13.25 17.77 3.61
CA LEU A 8 -12.52 18.32 4.74
C LEU A 8 -12.30 17.33 5.90
N ASP A 9 -13.12 16.29 6.03
CA ASP A 9 -12.98 15.27 7.08
C ASP A 9 -11.72 14.41 6.83
N TRP A 10 -11.36 14.21 5.56
CA TRP A 10 -10.12 13.55 5.12
C TRP A 10 -8.87 14.36 5.48
N PHE A 11 -8.91 15.69 5.27
CA PHE A 11 -7.79 16.57 5.61
C PHE A 11 -7.62 16.82 7.11
N THR A 12 -8.69 16.70 7.90
CA THR A 12 -8.69 17.07 9.33
C THR A 12 -8.46 15.89 10.28
N GLY A 13 -8.20 14.69 9.76
CA GLY A 13 -7.89 13.52 10.60
C GLY A 13 -9.02 13.13 11.56
N LYS A 14 -10.26 13.56 11.31
CA LYS A 14 -11.43 13.24 12.15
C LYS A 14 -11.98 11.87 11.79
N GLY A 15 -11.18 10.86 12.12
CA GLY A 15 -11.51 9.45 12.07
C GLY A 15 -10.48 8.66 12.87
N VAL A 16 -10.10 9.17 14.05
CA VAL A 16 -9.16 8.51 14.98
C VAL A 16 -9.84 7.32 15.66
N ASP A 17 -10.35 6.39 14.88
CA ASP A 17 -10.81 5.10 15.36
C ASP A 17 -9.62 4.13 15.32
N ASP A 18 -9.03 3.94 16.50
CA ASP A 18 -8.14 2.82 16.86
C ASP A 18 -7.05 2.45 15.84
N TRP A 19 -6.30 3.46 15.41
CA TRP A 19 -5.22 3.34 14.44
C TRP A 19 -4.11 2.40 14.88
N ASP A 20 -4.02 2.05 16.16
CA ASP A 20 -2.81 1.52 16.81
C ASP A 20 -2.94 0.07 17.32
N ARG A 21 -4.03 -0.65 16.98
CA ARG A 21 -4.11 -2.08 17.33
C ARG A 21 -2.96 -2.82 16.67
N ARG A 22 -1.94 -3.11 17.48
CA ARG A 22 -0.84 -4.02 17.18
C ARG A 22 -1.20 -5.38 17.73
N ALA A 23 -0.85 -6.44 17.02
CA ALA A 23 -0.90 -7.78 17.61
C ALA A 23 0.14 -7.90 18.73
N LYS A 24 1.34 -7.29 18.55
CA LYS A 24 2.48 -7.17 19.49
C LYS A 24 3.35 -5.96 19.12
N SER A 25 4.22 -5.47 20.01
CA SER A 25 5.15 -4.36 19.69
C SER A 25 6.12 -4.75 18.57
N ALA A 26 6.11 -4.01 17.45
CA ALA A 26 7.09 -4.19 16.37
C ALA A 26 8.52 -3.88 16.86
N PRO A 27 9.57 -4.47 16.23
CA PRO A 27 10.95 -4.14 16.52
C PRO A 27 11.21 -2.63 16.36
N GLU A 28 12.26 -2.13 17.00
CA GLU A 28 12.68 -0.75 16.76
C GLU A 28 13.07 -0.58 15.29
N MET A 29 12.62 0.52 14.67
CA MET A 29 12.93 0.81 13.27
C MET A 29 14.44 1.04 13.14
N PRO A 30 15.16 0.32 12.25
CA PRO A 30 16.55 0.66 11.99
C PRO A 30 16.65 2.09 11.43
N PRO A 31 17.77 2.79 11.65
CA PRO A 31 17.96 4.13 11.12
C PRO A 31 17.79 4.14 9.59
N LEU A 32 17.06 5.14 9.12
CA LEU A 32 16.82 5.42 7.71
C LEU A 32 17.53 6.72 7.35
N ASP A 33 18.35 6.67 6.31
CA ASP A 33 19.06 7.83 5.79
C ASP A 33 18.34 8.37 4.54
N PRO A 34 18.50 9.65 4.17
CA PRO A 34 17.86 10.20 2.97
C PRO A 34 18.14 9.41 1.68
N GLU A 35 19.30 8.75 1.59
CA GLU A 35 19.70 7.90 0.45
C GLU A 35 18.93 6.58 0.37
N ASP A 36 18.24 6.18 1.44
CA ASP A 36 17.38 5.01 1.44
C ASP A 36 16.07 5.25 0.66
N PHE A 37 15.77 6.49 0.24
CA PHE A 37 14.51 6.86 -0.38
C PHE A 37 14.66 7.28 -1.85
N ASP A 38 13.70 6.86 -2.67
CA ASP A 38 13.56 7.31 -4.04
C ASP A 38 13.07 8.77 -4.08
N PRO A 39 13.75 9.68 -4.79
CA PRO A 39 13.42 11.11 -4.76
C PRO A 39 12.13 11.47 -5.50
N VAL A 40 11.59 10.57 -6.33
CA VAL A 40 10.37 10.81 -7.11
C VAL A 40 9.13 10.44 -6.31
N THR A 41 9.18 9.31 -5.62
CA THR A 41 8.05 8.70 -4.92
C THR A 41 8.12 8.87 -3.40
N GLY A 42 9.30 9.16 -2.84
CA GLY A 42 9.55 9.13 -1.40
C GLY A 42 9.45 7.72 -0.79
N ALA A 43 9.36 6.69 -1.62
CA ALA A 43 9.32 5.30 -1.20
C ALA A 43 10.73 4.83 -0.83
N ILE A 44 10.85 3.90 0.12
CA ILE A 44 12.13 3.30 0.46
C ILE A 44 12.62 2.43 -0.70
N HIS A 45 13.91 2.42 -0.99
CA HIS A 45 14.51 1.58 -2.02
C HIS A 45 14.35 0.09 -1.66
N TRP A 46 14.08 -0.73 -2.68
CA TRP A 46 13.83 -2.16 -2.55
C TRP A 46 14.89 -2.92 -1.74
N ALA A 47 16.17 -2.59 -1.94
CA ALA A 47 17.28 -3.23 -1.24
C ALA A 47 17.21 -3.02 0.29
N LYS A 48 16.85 -1.81 0.73
CA LYS A 48 16.67 -1.50 2.15
C LYS A 48 15.36 -2.09 2.68
N PHE A 49 14.27 -1.98 1.92
CA PHE A 49 12.97 -2.56 2.26
C PHE A 49 13.06 -4.07 2.55
N THR A 50 13.65 -4.84 1.64
CA THR A 50 13.78 -6.31 1.78
C THR A 50 14.65 -6.71 2.95
N ARG A 51 15.74 -5.98 3.19
CA ARG A 51 16.59 -6.21 4.37
C ARG A 51 15.81 -6.03 5.68
N ILE A 52 14.94 -5.01 5.76
CA ILE A 52 14.10 -4.77 6.93
C ILE A 52 13.02 -5.85 7.05
N LEU A 53 12.34 -6.17 5.95
CA LEU A 53 11.34 -7.24 5.89
C LEU A 53 11.90 -8.56 6.43
N GLU A 54 13.04 -9.00 5.94
CA GLU A 54 13.65 -10.27 6.37
C GLU A 54 14.06 -10.25 7.85
N ALA A 55 14.56 -9.12 8.36
CA ALA A 55 14.89 -8.98 9.78
C ALA A 55 13.64 -9.02 10.67
N GLU A 56 12.55 -8.37 10.27
CA GLU A 56 11.32 -8.30 11.08
C GLU A 56 10.53 -9.59 11.11
N ARG A 57 10.51 -10.33 10.00
CA ARG A 57 9.88 -11.66 9.91
C ARG A 57 10.41 -12.64 10.96
N LEU A 58 11.66 -12.46 11.39
CA LEU A 58 12.29 -13.30 12.41
C LEU A 58 11.91 -12.92 13.84
N GLN A 59 11.35 -11.73 14.04
CA GLN A 59 11.18 -11.13 15.37
C GLN A 59 9.72 -10.81 15.74
N SER A 60 8.88 -10.49 14.75
CA SER A 60 7.52 -10.04 14.98
C SER A 60 6.58 -10.45 13.86
N ALA A 61 5.30 -10.58 14.20
CA ALA A 61 4.25 -10.70 13.19
C ALA A 61 4.14 -9.43 12.34
N GLY A 62 3.60 -9.57 11.14
CA GLY A 62 3.34 -8.45 10.25
C GLY A 62 2.62 -8.88 8.98
N ALA A 63 2.45 -7.95 8.06
CA ALA A 63 1.90 -8.23 6.74
C ALA A 63 2.71 -7.55 5.64
N LEU A 64 2.88 -8.27 4.52
CA LEU A 64 3.39 -7.72 3.28
C LEU A 64 2.22 -7.53 2.32
N LEU A 65 1.99 -6.30 1.87
CA LEU A 65 1.03 -6.00 0.81
C LEU A 65 1.78 -5.67 -0.49
N VAL A 66 1.21 -6.03 -1.63
CA VAL A 66 1.61 -5.61 -2.97
C VAL A 66 0.40 -4.98 -3.64
N ILE A 67 0.60 -3.79 -4.19
CA ILE A 67 -0.44 -2.94 -4.77
C ILE A 67 -0.09 -2.69 -6.22
N ASP A 68 -1.07 -2.83 -7.12
CA ASP A 68 -0.94 -2.41 -8.52
C ASP A 68 -2.27 -1.84 -8.99
N LEU A 69 -2.24 -1.13 -10.11
CA LEU A 69 -3.46 -0.68 -10.78
C LEU A 69 -4.34 -1.88 -11.17
N ASN A 70 -5.65 -1.70 -11.09
CA ASN A 70 -6.63 -2.68 -11.56
C ASN A 70 -7.30 -2.21 -12.86
N GLU A 71 -8.23 -3.01 -13.37
CA GLU A 71 -8.98 -2.74 -14.61
C GLU A 71 -9.75 -1.40 -14.61
N ARG A 72 -10.05 -0.82 -13.45
CA ARG A 72 -10.71 0.50 -13.36
C ARG A 72 -9.78 1.65 -13.74
N SER A 73 -8.48 1.38 -13.88
CA SER A 73 -7.45 2.32 -14.32
C SER A 73 -7.12 2.22 -15.82
N ALA A 74 -7.96 1.54 -16.62
CA ALA A 74 -7.68 1.32 -18.05
C ALA A 74 -7.47 2.61 -18.87
N GLU A 75 -8.05 3.73 -18.43
CA GLU A 75 -7.91 5.04 -19.09
C GLU A 75 -6.47 5.59 -19.05
N ILE A 76 -5.63 5.15 -18.13
CA ILE A 76 -4.25 5.64 -18.00
C ILE A 76 -3.46 5.43 -19.30
N GLU A 77 -3.66 4.31 -20.00
CA GLU A 77 -2.92 4.00 -21.22
C GLU A 77 -3.21 4.99 -22.37
N SER A 78 -4.30 5.74 -22.28
CA SER A 78 -4.65 6.78 -23.26
C SER A 78 -4.02 8.14 -22.97
N LEU A 79 -3.40 8.32 -21.80
CA LEU A 79 -2.78 9.57 -21.38
C LEU A 79 -1.43 9.81 -22.06
N ALA A 80 -1.07 11.08 -22.27
CA ALA A 80 0.27 11.44 -22.68
C ALA A 80 1.31 10.93 -21.67
N GLU A 81 2.52 10.65 -22.16
CA GLU A 81 3.62 10.11 -21.35
C GLU A 81 3.88 10.90 -20.07
N GLU A 82 3.83 12.22 -20.13
CA GLU A 82 4.06 13.08 -18.96
C GLU A 82 2.94 12.97 -17.92
N SER A 83 1.68 12.84 -18.36
CA SER A 83 0.52 12.59 -17.48
C SER A 83 0.58 11.19 -16.86
N ARG A 84 1.12 10.20 -17.57
CA ARG A 84 1.36 8.85 -17.02
C ARG A 84 2.44 8.85 -15.94
N LYS A 85 3.55 9.57 -16.15
CA LYS A 85 4.63 9.71 -15.15
C LYS A 85 4.16 10.36 -13.85
N SER A 86 3.23 11.33 -13.91
CA SER A 86 2.75 12.02 -12.72
C SER A 86 1.79 11.19 -11.85
N VAL A 87 1.26 10.08 -12.36
CA VAL A 87 0.49 9.11 -11.55
C VAL A 87 1.36 8.51 -10.45
N LEU A 88 2.67 8.31 -10.71
CA LEU A 88 3.53 7.54 -9.82
C LEU A 88 3.78 8.22 -8.45
N PRO A 89 4.21 9.50 -8.37
CA PRO A 89 4.31 10.20 -7.09
C PRO A 89 2.98 10.30 -6.36
N TRP A 90 1.89 10.49 -7.12
CA TRP A 90 0.55 10.59 -6.57
C TRP A 90 0.10 9.28 -5.91
N LEU A 91 0.31 8.14 -6.59
CA LEU A 91 -0.02 6.82 -6.07
C LEU A 91 0.78 6.52 -4.79
N SER A 92 2.08 6.85 -4.80
CA SER A 92 2.93 6.73 -3.60
C SER A 92 2.36 7.53 -2.41
N GLN A 93 1.94 8.78 -2.65
CA GLN A 93 1.38 9.63 -1.61
C GLN A 93 0.05 9.09 -1.05
N SER A 94 -0.83 8.59 -1.92
CA SER A 94 -2.10 7.98 -1.52
C SER A 94 -1.88 6.73 -0.66
N ILE A 95 -0.94 5.87 -1.06
CA ILE A 95 -0.54 4.70 -0.26
C ILE A 95 0.05 5.14 1.08
N ARG A 96 0.94 6.15 1.08
CA ARG A 96 1.59 6.66 2.28
C ARG A 96 0.60 7.22 3.31
N HIS A 97 -0.42 7.95 2.86
CA HIS A 97 -1.48 8.47 3.73
C HIS A 97 -2.39 7.37 4.30
N ALA A 98 -2.47 6.22 3.62
CA ALA A 98 -3.25 5.09 4.04
C ALA A 98 -2.50 4.13 4.99
N VAL A 99 -1.27 4.42 5.38
CA VAL A 99 -0.45 3.57 6.30
C VAL A 99 0.08 4.38 7.48
N ARG A 100 0.60 3.71 8.51
CA ARG A 100 1.18 4.40 9.68
C ARG A 100 2.57 4.94 9.35
N ALA A 101 3.08 5.83 10.21
CA ALA A 101 4.40 6.42 10.04
C ALA A 101 5.54 5.39 10.17
N ASP A 102 5.33 4.32 10.92
CA ASP A 102 6.28 3.22 11.07
C ASP A 102 6.17 2.18 9.95
N ASP A 103 5.11 2.15 9.15
CA ASP A 103 5.01 1.23 8.01
C ASP A 103 5.93 1.67 6.84
N LEU A 104 6.48 0.70 6.12
CA LEU A 104 7.36 0.98 4.98
C LEU A 104 6.62 0.83 3.66
N VAL A 105 6.92 1.70 2.70
CA VAL A 105 6.39 1.63 1.33
C VAL A 105 7.58 1.64 0.39
N THR A 106 7.67 0.66 -0.51
CA THR A 106 8.67 0.59 -1.58
C THR A 106 7.97 0.68 -2.93
N HIS A 107 8.58 1.39 -3.87
CA HIS A 107 8.24 1.26 -5.28
C HIS A 107 8.95 0.03 -5.84
N LEU A 108 8.25 -0.77 -6.66
CA LEU A 108 8.80 -1.99 -7.25
C LEU A 108 9.17 -1.75 -8.71
N TYR A 109 8.18 -1.54 -9.56
CA TYR A 109 8.30 -1.25 -10.99
C TYR A 109 6.95 -0.85 -11.55
N GLY A 110 6.92 -0.08 -12.65
CA GLY A 110 5.67 0.43 -13.22
C GLY A 110 4.87 1.21 -12.18
N TYR A 111 3.60 0.85 -11.99
CA TYR A 111 2.73 1.42 -10.94
C TYR A 111 2.61 0.54 -9.70
N ARG A 112 3.51 -0.44 -9.56
CA ARG A 112 3.44 -1.43 -8.49
C ARG A 112 4.26 -1.00 -7.28
N PHE A 113 3.64 -1.09 -6.11
CA PHE A 113 4.23 -0.81 -4.82
C PHE A 113 4.13 -2.02 -3.89
N ALA A 114 4.96 -2.06 -2.86
CA ALA A 114 4.76 -2.95 -1.73
C ALA A 114 4.77 -2.17 -0.41
N VAL A 115 4.03 -2.67 0.56
CA VAL A 115 3.90 -2.11 1.91
C VAL A 115 4.23 -3.17 2.94
N LEU A 116 5.12 -2.82 3.87
CA LEU A 116 5.37 -3.62 5.07
C LEU A 116 4.57 -3.03 6.23
N LEU A 117 3.54 -3.75 6.66
CA LEU A 117 2.72 -3.42 7.82
C LEU A 117 3.33 -4.09 9.06
N ARG A 118 4.00 -3.29 9.89
CA ARG A 118 4.83 -3.80 10.98
C ARG A 118 3.97 -4.14 12.18
N GLY A 119 4.08 -5.35 12.72
CA GLY A 119 3.27 -5.77 13.87
C GLY A 119 1.78 -5.97 13.58
N ALA A 120 1.39 -5.98 12.29
CA ALA A 120 0.00 -6.09 11.86
C ALA A 120 -0.46 -7.55 11.80
N ALA A 121 -1.62 -7.82 12.42
CA ALA A 121 -2.38 -9.05 12.19
C ALA A 121 -3.25 -8.95 10.93
N GLN A 122 -3.87 -10.06 10.56
CA GLN A 122 -4.76 -10.19 9.40
C GLN A 122 -5.85 -9.11 9.36
N GLU A 123 -6.53 -8.85 10.47
CA GLU A 123 -7.62 -7.88 10.53
C GLU A 123 -7.15 -6.45 10.26
N VAL A 124 -5.93 -6.12 10.71
CA VAL A 124 -5.28 -4.83 10.46
C VAL A 124 -4.87 -4.74 8.99
N ALA A 125 -4.28 -5.81 8.44
CA ALA A 125 -3.90 -5.86 7.04
C ALA A 125 -5.12 -5.67 6.11
N ASP A 126 -6.24 -6.34 6.39
CA ASP A 126 -7.49 -6.20 5.64
C ASP A 126 -8.05 -4.76 5.73
N THR A 127 -7.97 -4.14 6.90
CA THR A 127 -8.42 -2.75 7.11
C THR A 127 -7.56 -1.77 6.33
N VAL A 128 -6.24 -1.93 6.38
CA VAL A 128 -5.30 -1.06 5.67
C VAL A 128 -5.42 -1.25 4.16
N ALA A 129 -5.57 -2.47 3.66
CA ALA A 129 -5.78 -2.72 2.24
C ALA A 129 -7.05 -2.05 1.70
N LYS A 130 -8.17 -2.12 2.45
CA LYS A 130 -9.41 -1.40 2.12
C LYS A 130 -9.17 0.11 2.07
N ARG A 131 -8.47 0.65 3.07
CA ARG A 131 -8.14 2.07 3.14
C ARG A 131 -7.24 2.53 2.00
N ILE A 132 -6.24 1.75 1.61
CA ILE A 132 -5.40 2.05 0.44
C ILE A 132 -6.26 2.14 -0.82
N ARG A 133 -7.13 1.14 -1.04
CA ARG A 133 -8.04 1.11 -2.18
C ARG A 133 -8.98 2.31 -2.20
N GLU A 134 -9.61 2.62 -1.06
CA GLU A 134 -10.50 3.78 -0.91
C GLU A 134 -9.78 5.11 -1.13
N SER A 135 -8.57 5.28 -0.56
CA SER A 135 -7.76 6.48 -0.76
C SER A 135 -7.43 6.71 -2.24
N VAL A 136 -7.26 5.64 -3.02
CA VAL A 136 -7.02 5.76 -4.46
C VAL A 136 -8.32 6.04 -5.23
N ASP A 137 -9.37 5.27 -4.95
CA ASP A 137 -10.68 5.39 -5.61
C ASP A 137 -11.34 6.77 -5.40
N ASP A 138 -11.18 7.37 -4.20
CA ASP A 138 -11.81 8.64 -3.83
C ASP A 138 -11.10 9.86 -4.42
N THR A 139 -9.95 9.67 -5.08
CA THR A 139 -9.18 10.78 -5.61
C THR A 139 -9.36 10.94 -7.11
N ILE A 140 -9.71 12.17 -7.50
CA ILE A 140 -9.82 12.58 -8.89
C ILE A 140 -8.41 12.94 -9.40
N PHE A 141 -7.92 12.22 -10.40
CA PHE A 141 -6.67 12.54 -11.07
C PHE A 141 -6.93 13.52 -12.22
N MET A 142 -6.52 14.77 -12.03
CA MET A 142 -6.63 15.81 -13.06
C MET A 142 -5.40 15.78 -13.97
N THR A 143 -5.63 15.55 -15.25
CA THR A 143 -4.62 15.59 -16.31
C THR A 143 -4.90 16.75 -17.26
N ASN A 144 -3.95 17.03 -18.17
CA ASN A 144 -4.20 17.99 -19.25
C ASN A 144 -5.32 17.52 -20.20
N GLU A 145 -5.58 16.22 -20.21
CA GLU A 145 -6.55 15.51 -21.03
C GLU A 145 -7.92 15.36 -20.35
N GLY A 146 -8.05 15.70 -19.06
CA GLY A 146 -9.31 15.69 -18.33
C GLY A 146 -9.23 15.05 -16.95
N ILE A 147 -10.34 14.46 -16.51
CA ILE A 147 -10.41 13.69 -15.25
C ILE A 147 -10.20 12.21 -15.59
N SER A 148 -9.21 11.59 -14.97
CA SER A 148 -9.04 10.13 -15.00
C SER A 148 -9.36 9.53 -13.65
N ARG A 149 -9.98 8.35 -13.67
CA ARG A 149 -10.21 7.55 -12.46
C ARG A 149 -9.09 6.53 -12.30
N LEU A 150 -8.64 6.37 -11.07
CA LEU A 150 -7.67 5.37 -10.69
C LEU A 150 -8.34 4.37 -9.76
N GLY A 151 -7.91 3.12 -9.87
CA GLY A 151 -8.29 2.02 -9.01
C GLY A 151 -7.12 1.05 -8.88
N VAL A 152 -7.00 0.45 -7.71
CA VAL A 152 -5.93 -0.49 -7.37
C VAL A 152 -6.47 -1.83 -6.89
N ALA A 153 -5.68 -2.87 -7.12
CA ALA A 153 -5.82 -4.15 -6.44
C ALA A 153 -4.72 -4.30 -5.39
N VAL A 154 -5.04 -5.01 -4.31
CA VAL A 154 -4.12 -5.27 -3.19
C VAL A 154 -4.06 -6.78 -2.95
N GLY A 155 -2.90 -7.37 -3.19
CA GLY A 155 -2.56 -8.70 -2.72
C GLY A 155 -1.74 -8.61 -1.45
N GLY A 156 -1.87 -9.55 -0.53
CA GLY A 156 -1.06 -9.51 0.69
C GLY A 156 -0.91 -10.84 1.38
N VAL A 157 0.04 -10.92 2.29
CA VAL A 157 0.32 -12.09 3.11
C VAL A 157 0.67 -11.66 4.52
N THR A 158 0.04 -12.29 5.52
CA THR A 158 0.49 -12.16 6.91
C THR A 158 1.54 -13.20 7.25
N TYR A 159 2.41 -12.85 8.19
CA TYR A 159 3.42 -13.75 8.76
C TYR A 159 3.47 -13.56 10.28
N ASP A 160 3.74 -14.64 11.00
CA ASP A 160 4.11 -14.62 12.43
C ASP A 160 5.34 -15.54 12.61
N PRO A 161 6.40 -15.10 13.31
CA PRO A 161 7.55 -15.96 13.63
C PRO A 161 7.18 -17.20 14.47
N ALA A 162 6.00 -17.22 15.10
CA ALA A 162 5.48 -18.39 15.80
C ALA A 162 4.94 -19.47 14.86
N ASP A 163 4.64 -19.14 13.60
CA ASP A 163 4.12 -20.06 12.59
C ASP A 163 5.28 -20.73 11.81
N GLU A 164 4.94 -21.78 11.05
CA GLU A 164 5.89 -22.35 10.10
C GLU A 164 6.29 -21.27 9.06
N PRO A 165 7.61 -21.06 8.83
CA PRO A 165 8.05 -20.04 7.89
C PRO A 165 7.48 -20.27 6.48
N LYS A 166 6.65 -19.33 6.01
CA LYS A 166 6.25 -19.28 4.59
C LYS A 166 7.50 -19.13 3.73
N SER A 167 7.72 -20.09 2.81
CA SER A 167 8.96 -20.20 2.03
C SER A 167 9.25 -19.00 1.13
N ASP A 168 8.21 -18.39 0.55
CA ASP A 168 8.33 -17.17 -0.26
C ASP A 168 7.08 -16.29 -0.11
N ILE A 169 7.11 -15.38 0.87
CA ILE A 169 6.00 -14.47 1.13
C ILE A 169 5.82 -13.42 0.02
N ILE A 170 6.89 -13.08 -0.70
CA ILE A 170 6.84 -12.09 -1.78
C ILE A 170 6.04 -12.70 -2.92
N LYS A 171 6.42 -13.92 -3.34
CA LYS A 171 5.67 -14.65 -4.36
C LYS A 171 4.21 -14.83 -3.95
N ALA A 172 3.94 -15.24 -2.72
CA ALA A 172 2.57 -15.44 -2.25
C ALA A 172 1.75 -14.13 -2.28
N ALA A 173 2.34 -12.98 -1.92
CA ALA A 173 1.66 -11.68 -2.01
C ALA A 173 1.39 -11.28 -3.47
N PHE A 174 2.31 -11.57 -4.38
CA PHE A 174 2.12 -11.37 -5.82
C PHE A 174 1.06 -12.31 -6.43
N ASP A 175 1.04 -13.58 -6.03
CA ASP A 175 0.00 -14.52 -6.45
C ASP A 175 -1.37 -13.99 -6.00
N ASN A 176 -1.49 -13.55 -4.74
CA ASN A 176 -2.70 -12.94 -4.20
C ASN A 176 -3.11 -11.67 -4.95
N LEU A 177 -2.15 -10.82 -5.34
CA LEU A 177 -2.42 -9.64 -6.16
C LEU A 177 -2.97 -10.05 -7.54
N GLY A 178 -2.41 -11.09 -8.15
CA GLY A 178 -2.87 -11.63 -9.43
C GLY A 178 -4.30 -12.19 -9.38
N TYR A 179 -4.72 -12.75 -8.23
CA TYR A 179 -6.11 -13.13 -8.01
C TYR A 179 -7.01 -11.91 -7.74
N ALA A 180 -6.57 -11.00 -6.86
CA ALA A 180 -7.30 -9.80 -6.50
C ALA A 180 -7.59 -8.91 -7.72
N GLY A 181 -6.65 -8.77 -8.66
CA GLY A 181 -6.79 -7.93 -9.85
C GLY A 181 -7.87 -8.37 -10.85
N LYS A 182 -8.45 -9.58 -10.69
CA LYS A 182 -9.43 -10.15 -11.65
C LYS A 182 -10.89 -9.85 -11.32
N SER A 183 -11.21 -9.53 -10.07
CA SER A 183 -12.60 -9.28 -9.65
C SER A 183 -12.68 -8.58 -8.30
N GLU A 184 -13.79 -7.89 -8.06
CA GLU A 184 -14.09 -7.32 -6.75
C GLU A 184 -14.05 -8.40 -5.64
N PRO A 185 -13.52 -8.06 -4.44
CA PRO A 185 -13.28 -6.71 -3.92
C PRO A 185 -11.91 -6.09 -4.30
N PHE A 186 -11.16 -6.65 -5.24
CA PHE A 186 -9.78 -6.23 -5.56
C PHE A 186 -8.82 -6.31 -4.37
N ILE A 187 -9.13 -7.14 -3.38
CA ILE A 187 -8.31 -7.36 -2.18
C ILE A 187 -8.25 -8.86 -1.91
N LEU A 188 -7.05 -9.40 -1.69
CA LEU A 188 -6.85 -10.76 -1.18
C LEU A 188 -5.63 -10.80 -0.26
N ILE A 189 -5.82 -11.23 0.99
CA ILE A 189 -4.78 -11.34 2.01
C ILE A 189 -4.88 -12.72 2.67
N SER A 190 -3.75 -13.40 2.91
CA SER A 190 -3.68 -14.78 3.44
C SER A 190 -2.53 -15.06 4.40
#